data_AF-A0AAP8GEY5-F1
#
_entry.id   AF-A0AAP8GEY5-F1
#
_cell.length_a   1.000
_cell.length_b   1.000
_cell.length_c   1.000
_cell.angle_alpha   90.00
_cell.angle_beta   90.00
_cell.angle_gamma   90.00
#
_symmetry.space_group_name_H-M   'P 1'
#
loop_
_entity.id
_entity.type
_entity.pdbx_description
1 polymer ?
#
loop_
_entity_poly.entity_id
_entity_poly.type
_entity_poly.pdbx_seq_one_letter_code
_entity_poly.pdbx_strand_id
1 'polypeptide(L)' 'MSLDKYGKVYLIGAGPGNPNYLTKKAERLIREADVILYDRLVNPLILQYANLTTEIIDVGKKPYAKHIQ' A
#
# COMPACT_ATOMS: atom_id res chain seq x y z
N MET A 1 -16.00 14.90 8.44
CA MET A 1 -16.13 13.66 7.63
C MET A 1 -16.49 14.09 6.21
N SER A 2 -15.66 13.79 5.21
CA SER A 2 -15.91 14.20 3.83
C SER A 2 -17.17 13.53 3.29
N LEU A 3 -18.01 14.27 2.55
CA LEU A 3 -19.27 13.81 1.94
C LEU A 3 -19.06 12.93 0.70
N ASP A 4 -17.94 12.21 0.60
CA ASP A 4 -17.70 11.32 -0.53
C ASP A 4 -18.51 10.04 -0.32
N LYS A 5 -19.59 9.87 -1.09
CA LYS A 5 -20.50 8.71 -1.04
C LYS A 5 -19.79 7.37 -1.33
N TYR A 6 -18.53 7.41 -1.78
CA TYR A 6 -17.71 6.26 -2.14
C TYR A 6 -16.29 6.41 -1.58
N GLY A 7 -15.68 5.29 -1.22
CA GLY A 7 -14.26 5.24 -0.85
C GLY A 7 -13.35 5.65 -2.02
N LYS A 8 -12.18 6.20 -1.72
CA LYS A 8 -11.17 6.60 -2.72
C LYS A 8 -10.09 5.53 -2.80
N VAL A 9 -9.70 5.19 -4.04
CA VAL A 9 -8.60 4.25 -4.30
C VAL A 9 -7.50 5.00 -5.03
N TYR A 10 -6.27 4.83 -4.55
CA TYR A 10 -5.07 5.37 -5.18
C TYR A 10 -4.15 4.24 -5.59
N LEU A 11 -3.74 4.22 -6.86
CA LEU A 11 -2.63 3.40 -7.32
C LEU A 11 -1.36 4.24 -7.27
N ILE A 12 -0.38 3.76 -6.51
CA ILE A 12 0.90 4.45 -6.33
C ILE A 12 2.06 3.52 -6.69
N GLY A 13 3.13 4.09 -7.23
CA GLY A 13 4.39 3.38 -7.39
C GLY A 13 5.21 3.47 -6.10
N ALA A 14 5.63 2.32 -5.56
CA ALA A 14 6.54 2.23 -4.42
C ALA A 14 8.01 2.54 -4.77
N GLY A 15 8.33 2.60 -6.07
CA GLY A 15 9.71 2.75 -6.55
C GLY A 15 10.51 1.44 -6.45
N PRO A 16 11.84 1.49 -6.69
CA PRO A 16 12.69 0.30 -6.70
C PRO A 16 13.09 -0.22 -5.30
N GLY A 17 12.52 0.34 -4.24
CA GLY A 17 12.67 -0.17 -2.87
C GLY A 17 13.35 0.75 -1.86
N ASN A 18 14.03 1.83 -2.29
CA ASN A 18 14.51 2.86 -1.35
C ASN A 18 13.38 3.88 -1.09
N PRO A 19 12.98 4.12 0.18
CA PRO A 19 11.94 5.09 0.54
C PRO A 19 12.12 6.49 -0.06
N ASN A 20 13.35 6.94 -0.28
CA ASN A 20 13.66 8.24 -0.87
C ASN A 20 13.19 8.39 -2.33
N TYR A 21 12.85 7.29 -3.00
CA TYR A 21 12.28 7.33 -4.36
C TYR A 21 10.75 7.42 -4.39
N LEU A 22 10.08 7.43 -3.23
CA LEU A 22 8.66 7.74 -3.18
C LEU A 22 8.43 9.18 -3.65
N THR A 23 7.36 9.35 -4.42
CA THR A 23 6.86 10.71 -4.64
C THR A 23 6.30 11.26 -3.32
N LYS A 24 6.42 12.58 -3.08
CA LYS A 24 5.82 13.23 -1.91
C LYS A 24 4.32 12.94 -1.76
N LYS A 25 3.62 12.78 -2.90
CA LYS A 25 2.20 12.40 -2.91
C LYS A 25 1.97 10.97 -2.45
N ALA A 26 2.81 10.02 -2.89
CA ALA A 26 2.71 8.62 -2.46
C ALA A 26 2.94 8.48 -0.95
N GLU A 27 4.00 9.09 -0.41
CA GLU A 27 4.27 9.08 1.04
C GLU A 27 3.10 9.66 1.85
N ARG A 28 2.53 10.79 1.41
CA ARG A 28 1.37 11.39 2.05
C ARG A 28 0.15 10.45 2.02
N LEU A 29 -0.12 9.81 0.88
CA LEU A 29 -1.23 8.88 0.76
C LEU A 29 -1.05 7.65 1.64
N ILE A 30 0.18 7.12 1.77
CA ILE A 30 0.49 6.01 2.69
C ILE A 30 0.19 6.43 4.14
N ARG A 31 0.58 7.65 4.54
CA ARG A 31 0.29 8.20 5.87
C ARG A 31 -1.19 8.44 6.14
N GLU A 32 -2.00 8.70 5.12
CA GLU A 32 -3.43 9.03 5.28
C GLU A 32 -4.34 7.82 5.03
N ALA A 33 -3.80 6.70 4.54
CA ALA A 33 -4.58 5.53 4.16
C ALA A 33 -5.19 4.80 5.37
N ASP A 34 -6.48 4.49 5.26
CA ASP A 34 -7.17 3.59 6.18
C ASP A 34 -6.73 2.13 5.95
N VAL A 35 -6.53 1.75 4.68
CA VAL A 35 -6.14 0.39 4.25
C VAL A 35 -5.07 0.48 3.15
N ILE A 36 -4.03 -0.35 3.25
CA ILE A 36 -2.97 -0.50 2.25
C ILE A 36 -2.94 -1.94 1.75
N LEU A 37 -3.16 -2.10 0.44
CA LEU A 37 -2.89 -3.34 -0.28
C LEU A 37 -1.50 -3.23 -0.91
N TYR A 38 -0.63 -4.21 -0.67
CA TYR A 38 0.72 -4.22 -1.24
C TYR A 38 1.13 -5.62 -1.72
N ASP A 39 2.02 -5.68 -2.72
CA ASP A 39 2.65 -6.93 -3.15
C ASP A 39 4.07 -7.08 -2.60
N ARG A 40 4.67 -8.27 -2.77
CA ARG A 40 5.97 -8.61 -2.19
C ARG A 40 7.18 -7.90 -2.81
N LEU A 41 7.01 -7.14 -3.89
CA LEU A 41 8.09 -6.33 -4.45
C LEU A 41 8.26 -5.00 -3.69
N VAL A 42 7.27 -4.61 -2.89
CA VAL A 42 7.36 -3.43 -2.05
C VAL A 42 8.30 -3.69 -0.87
N ASN A 43 9.29 -2.82 -0.68
CA ASN A 43 10.17 -2.88 0.48
C ASN A 43 9.38 -2.55 1.77
N PRO A 44 9.43 -3.38 2.83
CA PRO A 44 8.73 -3.13 4.09
C PRO A 44 9.02 -1.77 4.74
N LEU A 45 10.19 -1.17 4.50
CA LEU A 45 10.50 0.18 4.99
C LEU A 45 9.49 1.23 4.52
N ILE A 46 8.91 1.07 3.33
CA ILE A 46 7.91 1.97 2.78
C ILE A 46 6.61 1.90 3.59
N LEU A 47 6.25 0.71 4.08
CA LEU A 47 5.04 0.51 4.87
C LEU A 47 5.15 1.13 6.27
N GLN A 48 6.35 1.47 6.74
CA GLN A 48 6.55 2.14 8.03
C GLN A 48 6.03 3.58 8.06
N TYR A 49 5.71 4.17 6.90
CA TYR A 49 5.01 5.46 6.86
C TYR A 49 3.52 5.34 7.17
N ALA A 50 2.95 4.12 7.18
CA ALA A 50 1.54 3.93 7.51
C ALA A 50 1.27 4.30 8.97
N ASN A 51 0.05 4.75 9.26
CA ASN A 51 -0.36 4.98 10.65
C ASN A 51 -0.50 3.65 11.39
N LEU A 52 -0.39 3.71 12.72
CA LEU A 52 -0.58 2.53 13.59
C LEU A 52 -1.96 1.87 13.45
N THR A 53 -2.97 2.63 13.01
CA THR A 53 -4.34 2.16 12.80
C THR A 53 -4.61 1.68 11.37
N THR A 54 -3.65 1.85 10.45
CA THR A 54 -3.82 1.45 9.05
C THR A 54 -3.81 -0.07 8.94
N GLU A 55 -4.82 -0.64 8.27
CA GLU A 55 -4.82 -2.07 7.94
C GLU A 55 -3.88 -2.34 6.77
N ILE A 56 -2.95 -3.28 6.92
CA ILE A 56 -1.95 -3.60 5.90
C ILE A 56 -2.17 -5.04 5.42
N ILE A 57 -2.41 -5.22 4.12
CA ILE A 57 -2.80 -6.50 3.52
C ILE A 57 -1.81 -6.89 2.41
N ASP A 58 -1.08 -8.00 2.61
CA ASP A 58 -0.23 -8.63 1.57
C ASP A 58 -1.11 -9.33 0.53
N VAL A 59 -1.12 -8.79 -0.69
CA VAL A 59 -1.82 -9.37 -1.85
C VAL A 59 -0.87 -10.07 -2.83
N GLY A 60 0.40 -10.23 -2.46
CA GLY A 60 1.42 -10.87 -3.27
C GLY A 60 1.13 -12.36 -3.53
N LYS A 61 1.27 -12.77 -4.79
CA LYS A 61 1.08 -14.17 -5.22
C LYS A 61 2.01 -15.11 -4.46
N LYS A 62 1.46 -16.08 -3.73
CA LYS A 62 2.24 -17.17 -3.13
C LYS A 62 2.64 -18.15 -4.24
N PRO A 63 3.93 -18.30 -4.59
CA PRO A 63 4.33 -19.33 -5.53
C PRO A 63 3.94 -20.71 -4.96
N TYR A 64 3.50 -21.62 -5.85
CA TYR A 64 3.11 -23.00 -5.51
C TYR A 64 1.82 -23.18 -4.68
N ALA A 65 1.06 -22.12 -4.41
CA ALA A 65 -0.33 -22.30 -3.99
C ALA A 65 -1.11 -22.91 -5.17
N LYS A 66 -1.77 -24.05 -4.95
CA LYS A 66 -2.65 -24.65 -5.96
C LYS A 66 -3.65 -23.58 -6.40
N HIS A 67 -3.72 -23.28 -7.69
CA HIS A 67 -4.84 -22.51 -8.22
C HIS A 67 -6.11 -23.29 -7.89
N ILE A 68 -6.91 -22.76 -6.98
CA ILE A 68 -8.31 -23.17 -6.85
C ILE A 68 -9.01 -22.39 -7.96
N GLN A 69 -9.62 -23.14 -8.89
CA GLN A 69 -10.16 -22.70 -10.18
C GLN A 69 -11.05 -21.47 -10.09
#